data_AF-A0A4Q0YSS2-F1
#
_entry.id   AF-A0A4Q0YSS2-F1
#
_cell.length_a   1.000
_cell.length_b   1.000
_cell.length_c   1.000
_cell.angle_alpha   90.00
_cell.angle_beta   90.00
_cell.angle_gamma   90.00
#
_symmetry.space_group_name_H-M   'P 1'
#
loop_
_entity.id
_entity.type
_entity.pdbx_description
1 polymer ?
#
loop_
_entity_poly.entity_id
_entity_poly.type
_entity_poly.pdbx_seq_one_letter_code
_entity_poly.pdbx_strand_id
1 'polypeptide(L)'
;MWDFTFQRKPFTGKQRWLCSVRRFAPLDLRSVKQYISLKVKGDGRQYQFRVRTTKSWDGVSYRAVFQTVKDQWVTITIGEDDFVPVFRGRRVINVPEFNFADSRQMGLMLADKTPGAFHLELAEIGLDSQL
;
A
#
# COMPACT_ATOMS: atom_id res chain seq x y z
N MET A 1 -18.24 10.83 -1.79
CA MET A 1 -16.83 11.25 -1.80
C MET A 1 -16.27 10.90 -0.43
N TRP A 2 -15.31 9.98 -0.36
CA TRP A 2 -14.77 9.46 0.90
C TRP A 2 -13.39 10.08 1.11
N ASP A 3 -13.26 10.97 2.10
CA ASP A 3 -11.98 11.61 2.41
C ASP A 3 -11.36 10.92 3.63
N PHE A 4 -10.29 10.15 3.40
CA PHE A 4 -9.44 9.65 4.48
C PHE A 4 -8.16 10.47 4.55
N THR A 5 -8.03 11.24 5.63
CA THR A 5 -6.84 12.05 5.92
C THR A 5 -5.98 11.34 6.95
N PHE A 6 -4.74 10.99 6.58
CA PHE A 6 -3.76 10.46 7.54
C PHE A 6 -2.79 11.56 7.96
N GLN A 7 -2.95 12.05 9.18
CA GLN A 7 -2.06 13.02 9.79
C GLN A 7 -1.52 12.50 11.12
N ARG A 8 -0.24 12.76 11.41
CA ARG A 8 0.33 12.58 12.75
C ARG A 8 1.18 13.78 13.15
N LYS A 9 0.99 14.27 14.38
CA LYS A 9 1.81 15.34 14.97
C LYS A 9 3.26 14.85 15.22
N PRO A 10 4.27 15.74 15.17
CA PRO A 10 5.66 15.40 15.41
C PRO A 10 5.89 14.85 16.82
N PHE A 11 6.77 13.85 16.96
CA PHE A 11 7.17 13.24 18.22
C PHE A 11 8.71 13.20 18.31
N THR A 12 9.27 13.56 19.47
CA THR A 12 10.72 13.63 19.73
C THR A 12 11.21 12.31 20.37
N GLY A 13 11.82 11.43 19.58
CA GLY A 13 12.47 10.20 20.08
C GLY A 13 13.09 9.33 18.97
N LYS A 14 14.07 8.49 19.32
CA LYS A 14 14.64 7.46 18.41
C LYS A 14 13.70 6.25 18.34
N GLN A 15 12.68 6.27 17.49
CA GLN A 15 11.95 5.07 17.09
C GLN A 15 11.85 4.94 15.57
N ARG A 16 11.80 3.69 15.08
CA ARG A 16 11.53 3.37 13.68
C ARG A 16 10.02 3.52 13.45
N TRP A 17 9.61 4.61 12.82
CA TRP A 17 8.20 4.98 12.67
C TRP A 17 7.50 4.17 11.58
N LEU A 18 6.30 3.65 11.89
CA LEU A 18 5.40 3.00 10.95
C LEU A 18 3.96 3.44 11.25
N CYS A 19 3.24 3.91 10.24
CA CYS A 19 1.79 4.17 10.32
C CYS A 19 1.10 3.31 9.25
N SER A 20 -0.03 2.68 9.58
CA SER A 20 -0.75 1.82 8.64
C SER A 20 -2.25 1.88 8.85
N VAL A 21 -2.98 1.96 7.74
CA VAL A 21 -4.43 1.77 7.70
C VAL A 21 -4.74 0.58 6.83
N ARG A 22 -5.66 -0.28 7.30
CA ARG A 22 -5.95 -1.57 6.69
C ARG A 22 -7.44 -1.70 6.44
N ARG A 23 -7.79 -2.25 5.27
CA ARG A 23 -9.15 -2.67 4.94
C ARG A 23 -9.14 -4.15 4.57
N PHE A 24 -10.17 -4.86 5.03
CA PHE A 24 -10.49 -6.20 4.54
C PHE A 24 -11.42 -6.05 3.34
N ALA A 25 -11.03 -6.62 2.21
CA ALA A 25 -11.90 -6.74 1.05
C ALA A 25 -11.60 -8.09 0.41
N PRO A 26 -12.58 -9.01 0.30
CA PRO A 26 -12.44 -10.15 -0.57
C PRO A 26 -12.59 -9.67 -2.02
N LEU A 27 -11.58 -9.96 -2.85
CA LEU A 27 -11.68 -9.79 -4.30
C LEU A 27 -11.90 -11.18 -4.90
N ASP A 28 -13.07 -11.43 -5.48
CA ASP A 28 -13.33 -12.69 -6.20
C ASP A 28 -13.12 -12.47 -7.70
N LEU A 29 -11.90 -12.71 -8.20
CA LEU A 29 -11.51 -12.29 -9.55
C LEU A 29 -10.48 -13.24 -10.17
N ARG A 30 -10.94 -14.33 -10.78
CA ARG A 30 -10.10 -15.28 -11.51
C ARG A 30 -10.21 -14.98 -13.00
N SER A 31 -9.14 -14.52 -13.66
CA SER A 31 -8.81 -14.69 -15.11
C SER A 31 -8.26 -13.47 -15.87
N VAL A 32 -8.19 -12.27 -15.29
CA VAL A 32 -7.69 -11.07 -16.01
C VAL A 32 -6.54 -10.43 -15.23
N LYS A 33 -5.49 -9.95 -15.90
CA LYS A 33 -4.44 -9.13 -15.25
C LYS A 33 -5.12 -7.91 -14.63
N GLN A 34 -5.01 -7.79 -13.30
CA GLN A 34 -5.62 -6.69 -12.58
C GLN A 34 -4.58 -5.64 -12.22
N TYR A 35 -5.06 -4.43 -12.10
CA TYR A 35 -4.35 -3.29 -11.57
C TYR A 35 -5.18 -2.67 -10.46
N ILE A 36 -4.50 -2.19 -9.42
CA ILE A 36 -5.10 -1.29 -8.45
C ILE A 36 -4.81 0.13 -8.89
N SER A 37 -5.86 0.94 -8.97
CA SER A 37 -5.75 2.39 -9.16
C SER A 37 -5.96 3.10 -7.84
N LEU A 38 -5.01 3.95 -7.46
CA LEU A 38 -5.06 4.77 -6.26
C LEU A 38 -5.05 6.24 -6.66
N LYS A 39 -6.14 6.97 -6.37
CA LYS A 39 -6.16 8.43 -6.51
C LYS A 39 -5.78 9.05 -5.17
N VAL A 40 -4.56 9.58 -5.10
CA VAL A 40 -3.94 10.07 -3.86
C VAL A 40 -3.39 11.48 -4.02
N LYS A 41 -3.36 12.21 -2.91
CA LYS A 41 -2.60 13.46 -2.78
C LYS A 41 -1.70 13.34 -1.57
N GLY A 42 -0.40 13.54 -1.77
CA GLY A 42 0.60 13.32 -0.74
C GLY A 42 1.48 14.54 -0.49
N ASP A 43 2.48 14.33 0.35
CA ASP A 43 3.44 15.33 0.81
C ASP A 43 4.78 15.29 0.04
N GLY A 44 4.86 14.48 -1.02
CA GLY A 44 6.09 14.26 -1.77
C GLY A 44 6.94 13.11 -1.25
N ARG A 45 6.46 12.34 -0.25
CA ARG A 45 7.15 11.16 0.26
C ARG A 45 6.75 9.90 -0.50
N GLN A 46 7.56 8.86 -0.30
CA GLN A 46 7.32 7.53 -0.82
C GLN A 46 6.48 6.72 0.16
N TYR A 47 5.40 6.13 -0.35
CA TYR A 47 4.48 5.30 0.42
C TYR A 47 4.51 3.86 -0.09
N GLN A 48 4.01 2.95 0.74
CA GLN A 48 3.89 1.53 0.43
C GLN A 48 2.41 1.14 0.39
N PHE A 49 2.04 0.45 -0.67
CA PHE A 49 0.79 -0.31 -0.71
C PHE A 49 1.09 -1.76 -0.35
N ARG A 50 0.37 -2.29 0.64
CA ARG A 50 0.61 -3.63 1.17
C ARG A 50 -0.63 -4.50 1.06
N VAL A 51 -0.41 -5.71 0.56
CA VAL A 51 -1.43 -6.75 0.49
C VAL A 51 -0.98 -7.95 1.33
N ARG A 52 -1.92 -8.61 1.99
CA ARG A 52 -1.71 -9.93 2.60
C ARG A 52 -2.68 -10.92 2.02
N THR A 53 -2.18 -12.11 1.75
CA THR A 53 -2.97 -13.22 1.21
C THR A 53 -3.39 -14.22 2.28
N THR A 54 -2.74 -14.21 3.45
CA THR A 54 -3.09 -15.06 4.59
C THR A 54 -3.95 -14.34 5.62
N LYS A 55 -4.84 -15.07 6.31
CA LYS A 55 -5.56 -14.56 7.49
C LYS A 55 -4.64 -14.32 8.70
N SER A 56 -3.51 -15.03 8.77
CA SER A 56 -2.54 -14.94 9.85
C SER A 56 -1.89 -13.55 9.93
N TRP A 57 -1.75 -13.02 11.15
CA TRP A 57 -1.12 -11.71 11.38
C TRP A 57 0.40 -11.72 11.13
N ASP A 58 1.02 -12.91 11.22
CA ASP A 58 2.46 -13.15 11.05
C ASP A 58 2.81 -13.83 9.72
N GLY A 59 2.14 -13.41 8.63
CA GLY A 59 2.37 -13.92 7.28
C GLY A 59 3.24 -12.99 6.40
N VAL A 60 3.68 -13.54 5.26
CA VAL A 60 4.28 -12.76 4.17
C VAL A 60 3.28 -11.69 3.72
N SER A 61 3.76 -10.47 3.54
CA SER A 61 3.00 -9.39 2.91
C SER A 61 3.62 -9.06 1.57
N TYR A 62 2.81 -8.80 0.57
CA TYR A 62 3.23 -8.29 -0.72
C TYR A 62 3.25 -6.76 -0.65
N ARG A 63 4.34 -6.15 -1.11
CA ARG A 63 4.56 -4.72 -1.02
C ARG A 63 4.84 -4.15 -2.41
N ALA A 64 4.01 -3.21 -2.83
CA ALA A 64 4.30 -2.25 -3.88
C ALA A 64 4.69 -0.91 -3.27
N VAL A 65 5.45 -0.11 -4.00
CA VAL A 65 5.96 1.19 -3.54
C VAL A 65 5.60 2.24 -4.57
N PHE A 66 5.12 3.40 -4.12
CA PHE A 66 4.75 4.49 -5.03
C PHE A 66 5.18 5.85 -4.48
N GLN A 67 5.43 6.77 -5.41
CA GLN A 67 5.86 8.13 -5.11
C GLN A 67 4.68 9.09 -5.19
N THR A 68 4.55 9.98 -4.20
CA THR A 68 3.58 11.07 -4.25
C THR A 68 4.22 12.35 -4.76
N VAL A 69 3.39 13.25 -5.29
CA VAL A 69 3.80 14.62 -5.62
C VAL A 69 3.17 15.54 -4.58
N LYS A 70 4.00 16.42 -4.00
CA LYS A 70 3.57 17.30 -2.91
C LYS A 70 2.38 18.15 -3.35
N ASP A 71 1.31 18.07 -2.57
CA ASP A 71 0.08 18.85 -2.75
C ASP A 71 -0.61 18.67 -4.11
N GLN A 72 -0.34 17.58 -4.82
CA GLN A 72 -0.97 17.27 -6.11
C GLN A 72 -1.70 15.93 -6.07
N TRP A 73 -2.89 15.89 -6.67
CA TRP A 73 -3.62 14.66 -6.92
C TRP A 73 -2.94 13.90 -8.06
N VAL A 74 -2.57 12.65 -7.80
CA VAL A 74 -2.00 11.73 -8.78
C VAL A 74 -2.76 10.41 -8.75
N THR A 75 -2.89 9.80 -9.91
CA THR A 75 -3.39 8.43 -10.05
C THR A 75 -2.22 7.49 -10.17
N ILE A 76 -2.11 6.54 -9.25
CA ILE A 76 -1.06 5.53 -9.22
C ILE A 76 -1.69 4.20 -9.62
N THR A 77 -1.18 3.58 -10.67
CA THR A 77 -1.56 2.24 -11.10
C THR A 77 -0.53 1.23 -10.62
N ILE A 78 -0.97 0.16 -9.98
CA ILE A 78 -0.12 -0.89 -9.39
C ILE A 78 -0.59 -2.25 -9.92
N GLY A 79 0.25 -2.93 -10.70
CA GLY A 79 0.00 -4.28 -11.19
C GLY A 79 0.51 -5.37 -10.26
N GLU A 80 0.25 -6.64 -10.61
CA GLU A 80 0.75 -7.79 -9.84
C GLU A 80 2.29 -7.84 -9.79
N ASP A 81 2.93 -7.48 -10.90
CA ASP A 81 4.38 -7.50 -11.08
C ASP A 81 5.13 -6.44 -10.23
N ASP A 82 4.42 -5.42 -9.73
CA ASP A 82 4.98 -4.40 -8.85
C ASP A 82 5.15 -4.88 -7.39
N PHE A 83 4.53 -6.01 -7.05
CA PHE A 83 4.53 -6.52 -5.69
C PHE A 83 5.73 -7.39 -5.38
N VAL A 84 6.47 -6.97 -4.36
CA VAL A 84 7.58 -7.77 -3.81
C VAL A 84 7.13 -8.45 -2.52
N PRO A 85 7.28 -9.78 -2.38
CA PRO A 85 7.00 -10.48 -1.13
C PRO A 85 8.01 -10.06 -0.05
N VAL A 86 7.48 -9.61 1.09
CA VAL A 86 8.26 -9.18 2.24
C VAL A 86 7.74 -9.76 3.55
N PHE A 87 8.66 -10.23 4.40
CA PHE A 87 8.39 -10.66 5.76
C PHE A 87 9.23 -9.84 6.72
N ARG A 88 8.56 -9.18 7.69
CA ARG A 88 9.19 -8.26 8.65
C ARG A 88 10.16 -7.25 8.01
N GLY A 89 9.80 -6.76 6.81
CA GLY A 89 10.58 -5.76 6.05
C GLY A 89 11.73 -6.32 5.20
N ARG A 90 11.95 -7.64 5.18
CA ARG A 90 12.96 -8.30 4.34
C ARG A 90 12.28 -8.98 3.16
N ARG A 91 12.87 -8.90 1.96
CA ARG A 91 12.41 -9.64 0.79
C ARG A 91 12.53 -11.15 1.07
N VAL A 92 11.51 -11.90 0.69
CA VAL A 92 11.50 -13.36 0.80
C VAL A 92 11.59 -13.96 -0.61
N ILE A 93 12.29 -15.08 -0.74
CA ILE A 93 12.36 -15.88 -1.96
C ILE A 93 11.63 -17.21 -1.75
N ASN A 94 11.33 -17.93 -2.83
CA ASN A 94 10.60 -19.20 -2.79
C ASN A 94 9.19 -19.11 -2.19
N VAL A 95 8.51 -17.99 -2.45
CA VAL A 95 7.08 -17.82 -2.17
C VAL A 95 6.37 -17.56 -3.50
N PRO A 96 5.07 -17.91 -3.60
CA PRO A 96 4.30 -17.62 -4.82
C PRO A 96 4.40 -16.15 -5.22
N GLU A 97 4.31 -15.89 -6.51
CA GLU A 97 4.10 -14.53 -7.00
C GLU A 97 2.75 -13.99 -6.49
N PHE A 98 2.63 -12.68 -6.44
CA PHE A 98 1.40 -12.06 -5.97
C PHE A 98 0.27 -12.28 -6.97
N ASN A 99 -0.90 -12.68 -6.47
CA ASN A 99 -2.13 -12.75 -7.24
C ASN A 99 -3.24 -11.99 -6.52
N PHE A 100 -3.95 -11.10 -7.23
CA PHE A 100 -5.01 -10.30 -6.61
C PHE A 100 -6.16 -11.14 -6.05
N ALA A 101 -6.46 -12.30 -6.63
CA ALA A 101 -7.52 -13.20 -6.15
C ALA A 101 -7.24 -13.75 -4.73
N ASP A 102 -5.98 -13.77 -4.32
CA ASP A 102 -5.60 -14.22 -2.97
C ASP A 102 -5.66 -13.10 -1.94
N SER A 103 -5.95 -11.85 -2.35
CA SER A 103 -5.97 -10.68 -1.47
C SER A 103 -7.01 -10.81 -0.35
N ARG A 104 -6.56 -10.67 0.91
CA ARG A 104 -7.43 -10.68 2.10
C ARG A 104 -7.43 -9.37 2.84
N GLN A 105 -6.28 -8.71 2.88
CA GLN A 105 -6.10 -7.42 3.56
C GLN A 105 -5.26 -6.52 2.68
N MET A 106 -5.67 -5.26 2.59
CA MET A 106 -4.93 -4.21 1.90
C MET A 106 -4.67 -3.05 2.84
N GLY A 107 -3.57 -2.34 2.65
CA GLY A 107 -3.29 -1.17 3.47
C GLY A 107 -2.19 -0.27 2.93
N LEU A 108 -2.27 1.00 3.33
CA LEU A 108 -1.26 2.01 3.04
C LEU A 108 -0.29 2.11 4.21
N MET A 109 0.98 2.37 3.92
CA MET A 109 2.02 2.45 4.93
C MET A 109 3.12 3.43 4.54
N LEU A 110 3.48 4.32 5.47
CA LEU A 110 4.67 5.15 5.38
C LEU A 110 5.80 4.45 6.15
N ALA A 111 6.92 4.15 5.46
CA ALA A 111 8.05 3.43 6.02
C ALA A 111 9.39 3.78 5.32
N ASP A 112 9.53 5.05 4.91
CA ASP A 112 10.72 5.61 4.27
C ASP A 112 11.90 5.85 5.24
N LYS A 113 11.67 5.66 6.55
CA LYS A 113 12.62 5.92 7.66
C LYS A 113 12.99 7.39 7.82
N THR A 114 12.27 8.31 7.18
CA THR A 114 12.47 9.75 7.31
C THR A 114 11.61 10.27 8.48
N PRO A 115 12.20 10.85 9.53
CA PRO A 115 11.43 11.53 10.57
C PRO A 115 10.74 12.76 10.00
N GLY A 116 9.53 13.07 10.47
CA GLY A 116 8.82 14.28 10.10
C GLY A 116 7.32 14.07 9.96
N ALA A 117 6.60 15.18 9.88
CA ALA A 117 5.18 15.16 9.56
C ALA A 117 4.95 14.47 8.22
N PHE A 118 3.78 13.88 8.08
CA PHE A 118 3.33 13.35 6.81
C PHE A 118 1.85 13.63 6.61
N HIS A 119 1.46 13.69 5.35
CA HIS A 119 0.08 13.88 4.95
C HIS A 119 -0.21 13.09 3.68
N LEU A 120 -1.18 12.19 3.77
CA LEU A 120 -1.69 11.44 2.63
C LEU A 120 -3.22 11.49 2.66
N GLU A 121 -3.79 11.97 1.57
CA GLU A 121 -5.21 11.90 1.26
C GLU A 121 -5.45 10.81 0.22
N LEU A 122 -6.47 10.00 0.44
CA LEU A 122 -6.94 8.98 -0.49
C LEU A 122 -8.36 9.34 -0.89
N ALA A 123 -8.56 9.67 -2.17
CA ALA A 123 -9.88 9.93 -2.73
C ALA A 123 -10.56 8.64 -3.21
N GLU A 124 -9.79 7.72 -3.82
CA GLU A 124 -10.33 6.55 -4.48
C GLU A 124 -9.34 5.38 -4.50
N ILE A 125 -9.89 4.17 -4.36
CA ILE A 125 -9.22 2.91 -4.62
C ILE A 125 -10.10 2.10 -5.57
N GLY A 126 -9.59 1.83 -6.77
CA GLY A 126 -10.27 1.11 -7.83
C GLY A 126 -9.54 -0.17 -8.23
N LEU A 127 -10.25 -1.04 -8.94
CA LEU A 127 -9.73 -2.22 -9.60
C LEU A 127 -9.96 -2.07 -11.09
N ASP A 128 -8.87 -2.09 -11.85
CA ASP A 128 -8.90 -1.97 -13.29
C ASP A 128 -8.39 -3.28 -13.91
N SER A 129 -9.11 -3.77 -14.90
CA SER A 129 -8.74 -5.00 -15.64
C SER A 129 -8.09 -4.70 -16.99
N GLN A 130 -7.85 -3.42 -17.29
CA GLN A 130 -7.31 -2.95 -18.57
C GLN A 130 -6.22 -1.90 -18.30
N LEU A 131 -5.05 -2.13 -18.89
CA LEU A 131 -4.06 -1.10 -19.22
C LEU A 131 -3.88 -1.08 -20.74
#